data_AF-A0A009S988-F1
#
_entry.id   AF-A0A009S988-F1
#
_cell.length_a   1.000
_cell.length_b   1.000
_cell.length_c   1.000
_cell.angle_alpha   90.00
_cell.angle_beta   90.00
_cell.angle_gamma   90.00
#
_symmetry.space_group_name_H-M   'P 1'
#
loop_
_entity.id
_entity.type
_entity.pdbx_description
1 polymer ?
#
loop_
_entity_poly.entity_id
_entity_poly.type
_entity_poly.pdbx_seq_one_letter_code
_entity_poly.pdbx_strand_id
1 'polypeptide(L)'
;MLVDPVETISMYPQGLVSQISVHLSREKLLKENISTEYFGKLITQNMSGFLLKNILKNMSAENIKLWYATEDGNAFEDALIALIKPTINYKNVHSSNNLMEKAERFIIENLAKPDLTPKLIAEHIGVSLRHLYRLFLQENLSINKYIQLKRLEKVKADLLDKKNKQSSITQIALKWGFWDGAHFS
;
A
#
# COMPACT_ATOMS: atom_id res chain seq x y z
N MET A 1 -9.20 -9.67 -9.73
CA MET A 1 -9.45 -11.03 -9.21
C MET A 1 -8.74 -11.97 -10.15
N LEU A 2 -8.13 -13.05 -9.66
CA LEU A 2 -7.61 -14.12 -10.52
C LEU A 2 -8.64 -15.23 -10.54
N VAL A 3 -9.04 -15.68 -11.73
CA VAL A 3 -10.20 -16.57 -11.89
C VAL A 3 -9.95 -17.58 -12.99
N ASP A 4 -10.49 -18.78 -12.84
CA ASP A 4 -10.54 -19.77 -13.91
C ASP A 4 -11.79 -19.50 -14.77
N PRO A 5 -11.65 -19.15 -16.06
CA PRO A 5 -12.81 -18.89 -16.91
C PRO A 5 -13.68 -20.14 -17.16
N VAL A 6 -13.20 -21.35 -16.85
CA VAL A 6 -13.96 -22.59 -16.98
C VAL A 6 -14.87 -22.85 -15.77
N GLU A 7 -14.60 -22.22 -14.62
CA GLU A 7 -15.42 -22.34 -13.43
C GLU A 7 -16.57 -21.32 -13.41
N THR A 8 -17.68 -21.69 -12.77
CA THR A 8 -18.83 -20.78 -12.62
C THR A 8 -18.53 -19.72 -11.57
N ILE A 9 -18.62 -18.44 -11.94
CA ILE A 9 -18.31 -17.31 -11.06
C ILE A 9 -19.53 -16.41 -10.95
N SER A 10 -20.01 -16.21 -9.73
CA SER A 10 -21.07 -15.24 -9.43
C SER A 10 -20.47 -13.96 -8.87
N MET A 11 -20.76 -12.82 -9.51
CA MET A 11 -20.33 -11.50 -9.06
C MET A 11 -21.54 -10.64 -8.68
N TYR A 12 -21.56 -10.11 -7.46
CA TYR A 12 -22.63 -9.27 -6.93
C TYR A 12 -22.10 -7.85 -6.64
N PRO A 13 -22.01 -6.98 -7.65
CA PRO A 13 -21.52 -5.62 -7.49
C PRO A 13 -22.51 -4.77 -6.68
N GLN A 14 -22.00 -3.94 -5.76
CA GLN A 14 -22.79 -2.95 -5.04
C GLN A 14 -22.63 -1.59 -5.71
N GLY A 15 -23.43 -1.33 -6.75
CA GLY A 15 -23.38 -0.11 -7.56
C GLY A 15 -22.66 -0.26 -8.91
N LEU A 16 -22.29 0.87 -9.52
CA LEU A 16 -21.62 0.91 -10.83
C LEU A 16 -20.21 0.30 -10.75
N VAL A 17 -19.93 -0.66 -11.63
CA VAL A 17 -18.61 -1.32 -11.72
C VAL A 17 -18.01 -1.13 -13.10
N SER A 18 -16.75 -0.68 -13.10
CA SER A 18 -15.86 -0.74 -14.25
C SER A 18 -14.88 -1.89 -14.04
N GLN A 19 -14.75 -2.77 -15.03
CA GLN A 19 -13.89 -3.94 -14.96
C GLN A 19 -12.96 -4.01 -16.15
N ILE A 20 -11.75 -4.51 -15.90
CA ILE A 20 -10.75 -4.82 -16.91
C ILE A 20 -10.40 -6.30 -16.73
N SER A 21 -10.53 -7.07 -17.82
CA SER A 21 -10.21 -8.49 -17.86
C SER A 21 -8.96 -8.68 -18.70
N VAL A 22 -7.98 -9.41 -18.15
CA VAL A 22 -6.75 -9.77 -18.83
C VAL A 22 -6.63 -11.28 -18.82
N HIS A 23 -6.38 -11.87 -19.99
CA HIS A 23 -6.15 -13.30 -20.13
C HIS A 23 -4.66 -13.60 -19.93
N LEU A 24 -4.38 -14.65 -19.16
CA LEU A 24 -3.02 -15.11 -18.86
C LEU A 24 -2.91 -16.59 -19.25
N SER A 25 -1.74 -17.00 -19.71
CA SER A 25 -1.42 -18.36 -20.08
C SER A 25 -1.42 -19.27 -18.85
N ARG A 26 -2.27 -20.30 -18.87
CA ARG A 26 -2.32 -21.34 -17.83
C ARG A 26 -0.98 -22.04 -17.68
N GLU A 27 -0.30 -22.32 -18.79
CA GLU A 27 1.01 -22.99 -18.77
C GLU A 27 2.06 -22.18 -18.00
N LYS A 28 2.10 -20.85 -18.22
CA LYS A 28 3.03 -19.97 -17.51
C LYS A 28 2.71 -19.83 -16.04
N LEU A 29 1.42 -19.71 -15.68
CA LEU A 29 0.99 -19.69 -14.29
C LEU A 29 1.41 -20.95 -13.55
N LEU A 30 1.21 -22.13 -14.16
CA LEU A 30 1.61 -23.42 -13.57
C LEU A 30 3.14 -23.53 -13.41
N LYS A 31 3.93 -23.06 -14.38
CA LYS A 31 5.41 -23.00 -14.26
C LYS A 31 5.88 -22.17 -13.06
N GLU A 32 5.12 -21.13 -12.71
CA GLU A 32 5.40 -20.27 -11.54
C GLU A 32 4.82 -20.79 -10.22
N ASN A 33 4.29 -22.02 -10.21
CA ASN A 33 3.57 -22.65 -9.09
C ASN A 33 2.31 -21.86 -8.67
N ILE A 34 1.63 -21.24 -9.62
CA ILE A 34 0.35 -20.56 -9.43
C ILE A 34 -0.76 -21.50 -9.90
N SER A 35 -1.27 -22.31 -8.98
CA SER A 35 -2.37 -23.26 -9.17
C SER A 35 -3.73 -22.61 -8.86
N THR A 36 -4.81 -23.33 -9.17
CA THR A 36 -6.21 -22.89 -8.96
C THR A 36 -6.55 -22.66 -7.50
N GLU A 37 -5.82 -23.26 -6.55
CA GLU A 37 -6.01 -23.04 -5.11
C GLU A 37 -5.75 -21.58 -4.67
N TYR A 38 -5.05 -20.81 -5.50
CA TYR A 38 -4.74 -19.40 -5.28
C TYR A 38 -5.70 -18.45 -6.01
N PHE A 39 -6.70 -18.98 -6.73
CA PHE A 39 -7.63 -18.16 -7.49
C PHE A 39 -8.63 -17.50 -6.54
N GLY A 40 -8.94 -16.23 -6.80
CA GLY A 40 -9.77 -15.39 -5.95
C GLY A 40 -9.29 -13.95 -5.89
N LYS A 41 -9.59 -13.29 -4.76
CA LYS A 41 -9.27 -11.88 -4.56
C LYS A 41 -7.78 -11.71 -4.26
N LEU A 42 -7.08 -11.08 -5.19
CA LEU A 42 -5.67 -10.70 -5.00
C LEU A 42 -5.55 -9.60 -3.94
N ILE A 43 -4.48 -9.66 -3.14
CA ILE A 43 -4.13 -8.58 -2.22
C ILE A 43 -3.61 -7.40 -3.02
N THR A 44 -4.20 -6.22 -2.79
CA THR A 44 -3.79 -4.96 -3.45
C THR A 44 -3.13 -3.99 -2.49
N GLN A 45 -2.83 -4.43 -1.26
CA GLN A 45 -2.31 -3.58 -0.17
C GLN A 45 -0.78 -3.65 -0.03
N ASN A 46 -0.14 -4.59 -0.72
CA ASN A 46 1.31 -4.70 -0.84
C ASN A 46 1.82 -4.01 -2.11
N MET A 47 3.15 -3.85 -2.23
CA MET A 47 3.80 -3.19 -3.36
C MET A 47 3.41 -3.81 -4.71
N SER A 48 3.49 -5.13 -4.83
CA SER A 48 3.20 -5.84 -6.08
C SER A 48 1.74 -5.70 -6.50
N GLY A 49 0.81 -5.74 -5.55
CA GLY A 49 -0.62 -5.53 -5.79
C GLY A 49 -0.95 -4.07 -6.15
N PHE A 50 -0.22 -3.10 -5.57
CA PHE A 50 -0.32 -1.69 -5.96
C PHE A 50 0.18 -1.46 -7.40
N LEU A 51 1.33 -2.03 -7.76
CA LEU A 51 1.87 -1.96 -9.12
C LEU A 51 0.92 -2.61 -10.13
N LEU A 52 0.45 -3.83 -9.84
CA LEU A 52 -0.51 -4.55 -10.68
C LEU A 52 -1.77 -3.70 -10.93
N LYS A 53 -2.33 -3.09 -9.87
CA LYS A 53 -3.51 -2.23 -9.98
C LYS A 53 -3.26 -1.00 -10.85
N ASN A 54 -2.12 -0.33 -10.71
CA ASN A 54 -1.82 0.87 -11.49
C ASN A 54 -1.54 0.56 -12.96
N ILE A 55 -0.79 -0.51 -13.24
CA ILE A 55 -0.54 -0.97 -14.61
C ILE A 55 -1.87 -1.26 -15.30
N LEU A 56 -2.74 -2.06 -14.68
CA LEU A 56 -4.04 -2.41 -15.25
C LEU A 56 -4.97 -1.19 -15.42
N LYS A 57 -4.94 -0.22 -14.50
CA LYS A 57 -5.76 1.00 -14.62
C LYS A 57 -5.31 1.93 -15.75
N ASN A 58 -4.01 2.00 -16.03
CA ASN A 58 -3.45 2.88 -17.06
C ASN A 58 -3.49 2.25 -18.46
N MET A 59 -3.70 0.93 -18.53
CA MET A 59 -3.82 0.17 -19.75
C MET A 59 -5.25 0.25 -20.31
N SER A 60 -5.54 1.28 -21.12
CA SER A 60 -6.73 1.26 -21.98
C SER A 60 -6.48 0.34 -23.18
N ALA A 61 -7.54 -0.27 -23.73
CA ALA A 61 -7.41 -1.10 -24.94
C ALA A 61 -6.83 -0.33 -26.14
N GLU A 62 -7.05 0.99 -26.19
CA GLU A 62 -6.47 1.88 -27.21
C GLU A 62 -4.97 2.08 -26.99
N ASN A 63 -4.54 2.30 -25.75
CA ASN A 63 -3.11 2.45 -25.41
C ASN A 63 -2.32 1.17 -25.70
N ILE A 64 -2.88 0.01 -25.38
CA ILE A 64 -2.23 -1.28 -25.67
C ILE A 64 -2.00 -1.44 -27.18
N LYS A 65 -3.04 -1.21 -28.01
CA LYS A 65 -2.90 -1.32 -29.46
C LYS A 65 -1.89 -0.34 -30.04
N LEU A 66 -1.78 0.86 -29.47
CA LEU A 66 -0.87 1.89 -29.94
C LEU A 66 0.59 1.60 -29.58
N TRP A 67 0.83 0.99 -28.42
CA TRP A 67 2.19 0.76 -27.89
C TRP A 67 2.74 -0.64 -28.16
N TYR A 68 1.88 -1.60 -28.48
CA TYR A 68 2.31 -2.98 -28.71
C TYR A 68 3.20 -3.10 -29.94
N ALA A 69 4.43 -3.54 -29.73
CA ALA A 69 5.36 -3.96 -30.76
C ALA A 69 5.58 -5.47 -30.71
N THR A 70 5.92 -6.09 -31.84
CA THR A 70 6.24 -7.53 -31.91
C THR A 70 7.41 -7.92 -31.01
N GLU A 71 8.34 -6.99 -30.81
CA GLU A 71 9.53 -7.07 -29.99
C GLU A 71 9.21 -7.18 -28.50
N ASP A 72 8.05 -6.66 -28.06
CA ASP A 72 7.60 -6.78 -26.67
C ASP A 72 7.26 -8.24 -26.31
N GLY A 73 6.95 -9.08 -27.32
CA GLY A 73 6.64 -10.49 -27.15
C GLY A 73 5.60 -10.72 -26.06
N ASN A 74 6.01 -11.43 -25.00
CA ASN A 74 5.17 -11.71 -23.83
C ASN A 74 5.55 -10.91 -22.58
N ALA A 75 6.40 -9.87 -22.70
CA ALA A 75 6.96 -9.17 -21.54
C ALA A 75 5.89 -8.60 -20.60
N PHE A 76 4.79 -8.11 -21.16
CA PHE A 76 3.66 -7.62 -20.38
C PHE A 76 3.01 -8.73 -19.54
N GLU A 77 2.73 -9.88 -20.16
CA GLU A 77 2.16 -11.03 -19.48
C GLU A 77 3.10 -11.53 -18.37
N ASP A 78 4.39 -11.65 -18.66
CA ASP A 78 5.41 -12.12 -17.71
C ASP A 78 5.52 -11.17 -16.51
N ALA A 79 5.44 -9.86 -16.74
CA ALA A 79 5.40 -8.85 -15.69
C ALA A 79 4.15 -8.98 -14.80
N LEU A 80 2.97 -9.22 -15.39
CA LEU A 80 1.74 -9.45 -14.62
C LEU A 80 1.86 -10.71 -13.76
N ILE A 81 2.37 -11.81 -14.33
CA ILE A 81 2.57 -13.08 -13.60
C ILE A 81 3.55 -12.89 -12.44
N ALA A 82 4.67 -12.21 -12.68
CA ALA A 82 5.66 -11.91 -11.64
C ALA A 82 5.09 -11.07 -10.49
N LEU A 83 4.16 -10.15 -10.79
CA LEU A 83 3.46 -9.35 -9.78
C LEU A 83 2.35 -10.13 -9.07
N ILE A 84 1.70 -11.08 -9.73
CA ILE A 84 0.64 -11.91 -9.14
C ILE A 84 1.20 -12.84 -8.05
N LYS A 85 2.35 -13.45 -8.27
CA LYS A 85 2.97 -14.43 -7.35
C LYS A 85 3.07 -13.95 -5.89
N PRO A 86 3.62 -12.75 -5.59
CA PRO A 86 3.61 -12.20 -4.23
C PRO A 86 2.22 -11.72 -3.77
N THR A 87 1.22 -11.53 -4.64
CA THR A 87 -0.15 -11.18 -4.23
C THR A 87 -0.99 -12.38 -3.78
N ILE A 88 -0.60 -13.60 -4.16
CA ILE A 88 -1.27 -14.85 -3.79
C ILE A 88 -0.59 -15.60 -2.64
N ASN A 89 0.74 -15.48 -2.50
CA ASN A 89 1.52 -16.22 -1.50
C ASN A 89 1.50 -15.61 -0.09
N TYR A 90 0.68 -14.59 0.14
CA TYR A 90 0.38 -14.11 1.49
C TYR A 90 -0.58 -15.09 2.17
N LYS A 91 -0.03 -16.17 2.73
CA LYS A 91 -0.72 -16.99 3.72
C LYS A 91 -1.26 -16.08 4.84
N ASN A 92 -2.48 -16.35 5.29
CA ASN A 92 -3.16 -15.82 6.48
C ASN A 92 -2.25 -15.39 7.67
N VAL A 93 -1.63 -14.21 7.60
CA VAL A 93 -1.07 -13.46 8.75
C VAL A 93 -1.97 -12.24 9.07
N HIS A 94 -3.12 -12.14 8.40
CA HIS A 94 -3.92 -10.94 8.23
C HIS A 94 -5.06 -10.75 9.26
N SER A 95 -4.71 -10.64 10.54
CA SER A 95 -5.56 -9.91 11.49
C SER A 95 -4.78 -8.76 12.11
N SER A 96 -3.55 -9.02 12.55
CA SER A 96 -2.70 -8.04 13.23
C SER A 96 -1.94 -7.14 12.25
N ASN A 97 -1.37 -7.71 11.18
CA ASN A 97 -0.54 -6.95 10.22
C ASN A 97 -1.35 -5.96 9.37
N ASN A 98 -2.62 -6.25 9.07
CA ASN A 98 -3.49 -5.30 8.36
C ASN A 98 -3.79 -4.06 9.22
N LEU A 99 -4.03 -4.25 10.51
CA LEU A 99 -4.30 -3.14 11.43
C LEU A 99 -3.05 -2.29 11.66
N MET A 100 -1.88 -2.92 11.77
CA MET A 100 -0.60 -2.20 11.88
C MET A 100 -0.34 -1.38 10.61
N GLU A 101 -0.39 -1.98 9.42
CA GLU A 101 -0.19 -1.26 8.15
C GLU A 101 -1.20 -0.12 7.95
N LYS A 102 -2.47 -0.32 8.35
CA LYS A 102 -3.48 0.74 8.34
C LYS A 102 -3.11 1.88 9.29
N ALA A 103 -2.65 1.56 10.50
CA ALA A 103 -2.22 2.54 11.47
C ALA A 103 -1.01 3.33 10.95
N GLU A 104 0.01 2.65 10.43
CA GLU A 104 1.21 3.28 9.87
C GLU A 104 0.89 4.18 8.68
N ARG A 105 0.07 3.71 7.75
CA ARG A 105 -0.36 4.50 6.59
C ARG A 105 -1.08 5.77 7.03
N PHE A 106 -2.04 5.62 7.94
CA PHE A 106 -2.80 6.75 8.46
C PHE A 106 -1.89 7.75 9.19
N ILE A 107 -0.91 7.26 9.96
CA ILE A 107 0.11 8.11 10.59
C ILE A 107 0.87 8.89 9.52
N ILE A 108 1.45 8.21 8.53
CA ILE A 108 2.29 8.82 7.49
C ILE A 108 1.54 9.90 6.70
N GLU A 109 0.28 9.63 6.34
CA GLU A 109 -0.58 10.57 5.60
C GLU A 109 -0.96 11.81 6.43
N ASN A 110 -0.92 11.71 7.77
CA ASN A 110 -1.36 12.76 8.68
C ASN A 110 -0.22 13.33 9.55
N LEU A 111 1.06 13.04 9.25
CA LEU A 111 2.20 13.45 10.09
C LEU A 111 2.27 14.97 10.36
N ALA A 112 1.90 15.78 9.37
CA ALA A 112 1.90 17.24 9.45
C ALA A 112 0.81 17.80 10.37
N LYS A 113 -0.20 17.00 10.69
CA LYS A 113 -1.31 17.43 11.55
C LYS A 113 -0.85 17.39 13.02
N PRO A 114 -0.85 18.53 13.74
CA PRO A 114 -0.39 18.58 15.13
C PRO A 114 -1.32 17.80 16.08
N ASP A 115 -2.60 17.66 15.72
CA ASP A 115 -3.63 16.93 16.45
C ASP A 115 -3.67 15.42 16.15
N LEU A 116 -2.66 14.88 15.45
CA LEU A 116 -2.52 13.43 15.26
C LEU A 116 -2.26 12.73 16.61
N THR A 117 -3.31 12.14 17.17
CA THR A 117 -3.26 11.42 18.45
C THR A 117 -3.49 9.91 18.28
N PRO A 118 -2.97 9.06 19.19
CA PRO A 118 -3.28 7.63 19.21
C PRO A 118 -4.78 7.32 19.23
N LYS A 119 -5.58 8.15 19.90
CA LYS A 119 -7.04 8.01 19.92
C LYS A 119 -7.64 8.14 18.51
N LEU A 120 -7.24 9.18 17.78
CA LEU A 120 -7.70 9.44 16.42
C LEU A 120 -7.27 8.34 15.45
N ILE A 121 -6.06 7.80 15.63
CA ILE A 121 -5.56 6.64 14.86
C ILE A 121 -6.40 5.39 15.14
N ALA A 122 -6.69 5.10 16.42
CA ALA A 122 -7.50 3.94 16.83
C ALA A 122 -8.93 4.01 16.26
N GLU A 123 -9.55 5.19 16.34
CA GLU A 123 -10.88 5.47 15.78
C GLU A 123 -10.89 5.27 14.26
N HIS A 124 -9.88 5.77 13.55
CA HIS A 124 -9.78 5.65 12.10
C HIS A 124 -9.67 4.20 11.62
N ILE A 125 -8.89 3.36 12.32
CA ILE A 125 -8.68 1.96 11.91
C ILE A 125 -9.69 0.99 12.55
N GLY A 126 -10.62 1.48 13.37
CA GLY A 126 -11.72 0.71 13.95
C GLY A 126 -11.31 -0.22 15.09
N VAL A 127 -10.34 0.17 15.92
CA VAL A 127 -9.89 -0.63 17.08
C VAL A 127 -9.94 0.16 18.38
N SER A 128 -9.89 -0.53 19.51
CA SER A 128 -9.72 0.13 20.80
C SER A 128 -8.32 0.72 20.94
N LEU A 129 -8.20 1.83 21.67
CA LEU A 129 -6.92 2.47 21.97
C LEU A 129 -5.93 1.49 22.64
N ARG A 130 -6.42 0.61 23.53
CA ARG A 130 -5.63 -0.46 24.15
C ARG A 130 -5.08 -1.44 23.12
N HIS A 131 -5.89 -1.81 22.11
CA HIS A 131 -5.43 -2.69 21.04
C HIS A 131 -4.36 -2.01 20.19
N LEU A 132 -4.53 -0.73 19.86
CA LEU A 132 -3.54 0.05 19.13
C LEU A 132 -2.18 0.07 19.86
N TYR A 133 -2.17 0.34 21.18
CA TYR A 133 -0.92 0.27 21.94
C TYR A 133 -0.27 -1.12 21.91
N ARG A 134 -1.07 -2.18 21.99
CA ARG A 134 -0.56 -3.56 21.91
C ARG A 134 0.09 -3.85 20.55
N LEU A 135 -0.49 -3.35 19.45
CA LEU A 135 0.07 -3.52 18.10
C LEU A 135 1.47 -2.90 18.00
N PHE A 136 1.67 -1.69 18.54
CA PHE A 136 2.96 -1.01 18.50
C PHE A 136 3.97 -1.58 19.52
N LEU A 137 3.51 -2.11 20.66
CA LEU A 137 4.38 -2.76 21.65
C LEU A 137 5.03 -4.05 21.12
N GLN A 138 4.38 -4.77 20.21
CA GLN A 138 4.96 -5.96 19.57
C GLN A 138 6.24 -5.63 18.78
N GLU A 139 6.36 -4.38 18.31
CA GLU A 139 7.52 -3.86 17.57
C GLU A 139 8.53 -3.13 18.47
N ASN A 140 8.47 -3.32 19.80
CA ASN A 140 9.31 -2.64 20.81
C ASN A 140 9.28 -1.09 20.74
N LEU A 141 8.26 -0.50 20.13
CA LEU A 141 8.14 0.95 19.91
C LEU A 141 6.80 1.46 20.44
N SER A 142 6.80 2.52 21.25
CA SER A 142 5.52 3.18 21.55
C SER A 142 5.01 3.93 20.31
N ILE A 143 3.69 3.96 20.10
CA ILE A 143 3.10 4.68 18.96
C ILE A 143 3.49 6.17 18.94
N ASN A 144 3.62 6.81 20.11
CA ASN A 144 4.08 8.19 20.21
C ASN A 144 5.54 8.32 19.74
N LYS A 145 6.40 7.36 20.11
CA LYS A 145 7.79 7.35 19.64
C LYS A 145 7.88 7.10 18.14
N TYR A 146 7.03 6.23 17.61
CA TYR A 146 6.92 5.99 16.16
C TYR A 146 6.55 7.26 15.41
N ILE A 147 5.51 7.98 15.83
CA ILE A 147 5.10 9.26 15.24
C ILE A 147 6.25 10.27 15.30
N GLN A 148 6.91 10.39 16.44
CA GLN A 148 8.06 11.29 16.61
C GLN A 148 9.19 10.98 15.64
N LEU A 149 9.58 9.70 15.50
CA LEU A 149 10.63 9.27 14.57
C LEU A 149 10.26 9.59 13.13
N LYS A 150 9.01 9.33 12.72
CA LYS A 150 8.54 9.64 11.37
C LYS A 150 8.49 11.13 11.07
N ARG A 151 8.14 11.97 12.05
CA ARG A 151 8.26 13.43 11.92
C ARG A 151 9.72 13.87 11.79
N LEU A 152 10.65 13.30 12.56
CA LEU A 152 12.08 13.59 12.46
C LEU A 152 12.67 13.17 11.10
N GLU A 153 12.28 12.01 10.57
CA GLU A 153 12.67 11.57 9.22
C GLU A 153 12.26 12.60 8.15
N LYS A 154 11.06 13.17 8.26
CA LYS A 154 10.57 14.21 7.35
C LYS A 154 11.28 15.54 7.52
N VAL A 155 11.54 15.96 8.77
CA VAL A 155 12.35 17.16 9.06
C VAL A 155 13.76 17.02 8.47
N LYS A 156 14.41 15.87 8.67
CA LYS A 156 15.72 15.58 8.08
C LYS A 156 15.68 15.66 6.55
N ALA A 157 14.66 15.08 5.92
CA ALA A 157 14.51 15.13 4.47
C ALA A 157 14.35 16.57 3.96
N ASP A 158 13.50 17.37 4.61
CA ASP A 158 13.27 18.77 4.25
C ASP A 158 14.52 19.63 4.48
N LEU A 159 15.30 19.37 5.53
CA LEU A 159 16.57 20.08 5.79
C LEU A 159 17.66 19.79 4.75
N LEU A 160 17.65 18.60 4.17
CA LEU A 160 18.59 18.21 3.11
C LEU A 160 18.16 18.72 1.73
N ASP A 161 16.90 19.12 1.54
CA ASP A 161 16.39 19.65 0.28
C ASP A 161 16.88 21.09 0.04
N LYS A 162 17.58 21.28 -1.08
CA LYS A 162 18.09 22.59 -1.52
C LYS A 162 16.98 23.63 -1.71
N LYS A 163 15.73 23.21 -1.93
CA LYS A 163 14.56 24.10 -2.05
C LYS A 163 14.18 24.79 -0.72
N ASN A 164 14.56 24.21 0.42
CA ASN A 164 14.21 24.74 1.74
C ASN A 164 15.34 25.55 2.39
N LYS A 165 16.38 25.96 1.65
CA LYS A 165 17.54 26.69 2.18
C LYS A 165 17.19 28.00 2.93
N GLN A 166 16.05 28.61 2.63
CA GLN A 166 15.57 29.83 3.27
C GLN A 166 14.63 29.57 4.46
N SER A 167 14.18 28.33 4.66
CA SER A 167 13.32 27.96 5.79
C SER A 167 14.16 27.69 7.04
N SER A 168 13.74 28.21 8.18
CA SER A 168 14.41 27.91 9.44
C SER A 168 14.11 26.48 9.90
N ILE A 169 15.01 25.91 10.73
CA ILE A 169 14.80 24.60 11.35
C ILE A 169 13.46 24.58 12.10
N THR A 170 13.12 25.66 12.79
CA THR A 170 11.86 25.82 13.52
C THR A 170 10.64 25.78 12.58
N GLN A 171 10.70 26.44 11.42
CA GLN A 171 9.62 26.41 10.43
C GLN A 171 9.41 24.99 9.85
N ILE A 172 10.50 24.28 9.57
CA ILE A 172 10.45 22.90 9.09
C ILE A 172 9.91 21.96 10.18
N ALA A 173 10.31 22.15 11.43
CA ALA A 173 9.80 21.36 12.56
C ALA A 173 8.29 21.60 12.77
N LEU A 174 7.84 22.86 12.74
CA LEU A 174 6.43 23.22 12.87
C LEU A 174 5.57 22.61 11.75
N LYS A 175 6.07 22.60 10.51
CA LYS A 175 5.41 21.98 9.34
C LYS A 175 5.08 20.51 9.57
N TRP A 176 5.95 19.79 10.29
CA TRP A 176 5.77 18.37 10.59
C TRP A 176 5.16 18.11 11.97
N GLY A 177 4.50 19.10 12.58
CA GLY A 177 3.69 18.92 13.78
C GLY A 177 4.47 18.94 15.10
N PHE A 178 5.71 19.45 15.12
CA PHE A 178 6.39 19.81 16.37
C PHE A 178 5.88 21.18 16.85
N TRP A 179 4.73 21.20 17.53
CA TRP A 179 4.04 22.44 17.92
C TRP A 179 4.42 22.98 19.31
N ASP A 180 5.33 22.30 20.01
CA ASP A 180 5.95 22.85 21.21
C ASP A 180 7.47 22.72 21.09
N GLY A 181 8.15 23.86 21.17
CA GLY A 181 9.61 23.96 21.20
C GLY A 181 10.23 23.23 22.41
N ALA A 182 9.43 22.77 23.38
CA ALA A 182 9.89 22.01 24.54
C ALA A 182 10.29 20.54 24.24
N HIS A 183 10.04 20.02 23.03
CA HIS A 183 10.37 18.63 22.67
C HIS A 183 11.39 18.46 21.54
N PHE A 184 12.04 19.55 21.12
CA PHE A 184 13.15 19.51 20.16
C PHE A 184 14.47 19.79 20.90
N SER A 185 15.02 18.76 21.56
CA SER A 185 16.36 18.76 22.16
C SER A 185 17.05 17.43 21.89
#